data_AF-A0A6A1VQF4-F1
#
_entry.id   AF-A0A6A1VQF4-F1
#
_cell.length_a   1.000
_cell.length_b   1.000
_cell.length_c   1.000
_cell.angle_alpha   90.00
_cell.angle_beta   90.00
_cell.angle_gamma   90.00
#
_symmetry.space_group_name_H-M   'P 1'
#
loop_
_entity.id
_entity.type
_entity.pdbx_description
1 polymer ?
#
loop_
_entity_poly.entity_id
_entity_poly.type
_entity_poly.pdbx_seq_one_letter_code
_entity_poly.pdbx_strand_id
1 'polypeptide(L)'
;MKPAVQKAFLNLVPKKMTERDFWTKYFRAEYLHSLKNAVAAAAEAAEDEDLAIFLKDDDELASKARKKIRRVDPTLDMEADQGDDYIHLPDHGIFRDGSKEITESQPEQYRRTLLQDLNRQGEVVLEGRTIDVELDDSITVAEALARSRQESDANEKEERGDRIFRTTVMEDLQAPHDHPFAPLCIKDPRDYFDSQQANALKASDDSRAGTEQLRCSLSNEEAYGFLRGSISEIRSMGLNAPIVKPEVALAVLNGLTQNISSNKYQLGKNVQESILDKLPNTTKEELLHHWICIQELLRHFWSSYPITTSYLYAKVCRLKDAMSKIYPQLEEIKESVQSDLRQQVFLLVRPMHQALDAAFQHYESDLQKRSARSGEKPNGYV
;
A
#
# COMPACT_ATOMS: atom_id res chain seq x y z
N MET A 1 1.19 -3.70 -40.30
CA MET A 1 1.34 -3.87 -41.76
C MET A 1 1.69 -5.33 -42.07
N LYS A 2 1.20 -5.91 -43.18
CA LYS A 2 1.56 -7.29 -43.57
C LYS A 2 3.09 -7.36 -43.81
N PRO A 3 3.83 -8.35 -43.28
CA PRO A 3 5.30 -8.42 -43.45
C PRO A 3 5.74 -8.48 -44.91
N ALA A 4 4.99 -9.20 -45.75
CA ALA A 4 5.23 -9.26 -47.20
C ALA A 4 5.07 -7.89 -47.87
N VAL A 5 4.04 -7.12 -47.49
CA VAL A 5 3.79 -5.76 -48.00
C VAL A 5 4.88 -4.78 -47.56
N GLN A 6 5.33 -4.88 -46.30
CA GLN A 6 6.42 -4.06 -45.77
C GLN A 6 7.74 -4.32 -46.53
N LYS A 7 8.06 -5.59 -46.81
CA LYS A 7 9.23 -5.96 -47.62
C LYS A 7 9.11 -5.49 -49.06
N ALA A 8 7.92 -5.66 -49.66
CA ALA A 8 7.64 -5.17 -51.00
C ALA A 8 7.77 -3.64 -51.08
N PHE A 9 7.31 -2.91 -50.06
CA PHE A 9 7.44 -1.46 -49.95
C PHE A 9 8.91 -1.03 -49.94
N LEU A 10 9.75 -1.62 -49.08
CA LEU A 10 11.18 -1.32 -48.99
C LEU A 10 11.97 -1.68 -50.28
N ASN A 11 11.52 -2.68 -51.03
CA ASN A 11 12.17 -3.12 -52.25
C ASN A 11 11.75 -2.32 -53.49
N LEU A 12 10.47 -1.97 -53.60
CA LEU A 12 9.87 -1.37 -54.79
C LEU A 12 9.78 0.16 -54.71
N VAL A 13 9.69 0.74 -53.51
CA VAL A 13 9.59 2.18 -53.28
C VAL A 13 10.88 2.67 -52.63
N PRO A 14 11.56 3.72 -53.15
CA PRO A 14 11.25 4.52 -54.34
C PRO A 14 11.80 3.95 -55.66
N LYS A 15 12.45 2.78 -55.62
CA LYS A 15 13.35 2.29 -56.69
C LYS A 15 12.66 1.97 -58.02
N LYS A 16 11.43 1.43 -57.98
CA LYS A 16 10.66 0.96 -59.14
C LYS A 16 9.35 1.72 -59.34
N MET A 17 8.68 2.14 -58.26
CA MET A 17 7.40 2.85 -58.29
C MET A 17 7.27 3.91 -57.19
N THR A 18 6.32 4.85 -57.35
CA THR A 18 6.02 5.85 -56.31
C THR A 18 5.15 5.25 -55.21
N GLU A 19 5.16 5.87 -54.02
CA GLU A 19 4.32 5.43 -52.90
C GLU A 19 2.82 5.39 -53.27
N ARG A 20 2.34 6.39 -54.04
CA ARG A 20 0.93 6.43 -54.47
C ARG A 20 0.58 5.23 -55.34
N ASP A 21 1.43 4.92 -56.33
CA ASP A 21 1.19 3.81 -57.24
C ASP A 21 1.24 2.45 -56.51
N PHE A 22 2.17 2.32 -55.56
CA PHE A 22 2.28 1.13 -54.70
C PHE A 22 0.98 0.89 -53.93
N TRP A 23 0.46 1.91 -53.26
CA TRP A 23 -0.77 1.78 -52.47
C TRP A 23 -2.00 1.54 -53.34
N THR A 24 -2.10 2.16 -54.51
CA THR A 24 -3.19 1.90 -55.46
C THR A 24 -3.21 0.44 -55.92
N LYS A 25 -2.05 -0.14 -56.24
CA LYS A 25 -1.93 -1.56 -56.59
C LYS A 25 -2.28 -2.45 -55.40
N TYR A 26 -1.79 -2.13 -54.20
CA TYR A 26 -2.11 -2.89 -52.98
C TYR A 26 -3.62 -2.90 -52.68
N PHE A 27 -4.31 -1.76 -52.74
CA PHE A 27 -5.75 -1.70 -52.49
C PHE A 27 -6.56 -2.44 -53.56
N ARG A 28 -6.11 -2.45 -54.82
CA ARG A 28 -6.73 -3.26 -55.89
C ARG A 28 -6.59 -4.76 -55.61
N ALA A 29 -5.42 -5.21 -55.14
CA ALA A 29 -5.21 -6.61 -54.74
C ALA A 29 -6.07 -7.01 -53.53
N GLU A 30 -6.16 -6.18 -52.48
CA GLU A 30 -7.02 -6.46 -51.32
C GLU A 30 -8.51 -6.48 -51.68
N TYR A 31 -8.95 -5.61 -52.59
CA TYR A 31 -10.32 -5.61 -53.10
C TYR A 31 -10.67 -6.93 -53.82
N LEU A 32 -9.75 -7.44 -54.65
CA LEU A 32 -9.91 -8.73 -55.33
C LEU A 32 -9.94 -9.91 -54.34
N HIS A 33 -9.12 -9.86 -53.28
CA HIS A 33 -9.18 -10.84 -52.19
C HIS A 33 -10.52 -10.81 -51.44
N SER A 34 -11.04 -9.62 -51.15
CA SER A 34 -12.33 -9.45 -50.46
C SER A 34 -13.51 -10.00 -51.26
N LEU A 35 -13.49 -9.78 -52.58
CA LEU A 35 -14.51 -10.31 -53.50
C LEU A 35 -14.43 -11.82 -53.77
N LYS A 36 -13.39 -12.51 -53.26
CA LYS A 36 -13.16 -13.95 -53.47
C LYS A 36 -13.18 -14.37 -54.95
N ASN A 37 -12.83 -13.46 -55.85
CA ASN A 37 -12.88 -13.69 -57.29
C ASN A 37 -11.52 -14.15 -57.83
N ALA A 38 -11.21 -15.43 -57.63
CA ALA A 38 -9.91 -16.03 -57.95
C ALA A 38 -9.54 -15.95 -59.45
N VAL A 39 -10.54 -15.98 -60.34
CA VAL A 39 -10.32 -15.88 -61.79
C VAL A 39 -9.85 -14.47 -62.17
N ALA A 40 -10.46 -13.43 -61.60
CA ALA A 40 -10.04 -12.05 -61.82
C ALA A 40 -8.67 -11.76 -61.20
N ALA A 41 -8.38 -12.33 -60.02
CA ALA A 41 -7.07 -12.23 -59.38
C ALA A 41 -5.94 -12.87 -60.22
N ALA A 42 -6.18 -14.05 -60.80
CA ALA A 42 -5.20 -14.73 -61.64
C ALA A 42 -4.93 -14.00 -62.97
N ALA A 43 -5.96 -13.39 -63.57
CA ALA A 43 -5.81 -12.59 -64.78
C ALA A 43 -5.00 -11.30 -64.52
N GLU A 44 -5.32 -10.57 -63.45
CA GLU A 44 -4.60 -9.36 -63.04
C GLU A 44 -3.15 -9.65 -62.62
N ALA A 45 -2.90 -10.80 -61.96
CA ALA A 45 -1.54 -11.23 -61.62
C ALA A 45 -0.70 -11.62 -62.85
N ALA A 46 -1.34 -12.03 -63.96
CA ALA A 46 -0.65 -12.30 -65.22
C ALA A 46 -0.34 -11.01 -66.00
N GLU A 47 -1.12 -9.95 -65.80
CA GLU A 47 -0.95 -8.66 -66.47
C GLU A 47 0.01 -7.70 -65.73
N ASP A 48 0.02 -7.71 -64.39
CA ASP A 48 0.85 -6.83 -63.58
C ASP A 48 1.73 -7.64 -62.61
N GLU A 49 3.01 -7.82 -62.99
CA GLU A 49 4.01 -8.53 -62.19
C GLU A 49 4.19 -7.94 -60.77
N ASP A 50 3.99 -6.63 -60.61
CA ASP A 50 4.11 -5.96 -59.31
C ASP A 50 2.86 -6.19 -58.45
N LEU A 51 1.68 -6.32 -59.08
CA LEU A 51 0.43 -6.66 -58.40
C LEU A 51 0.42 -8.13 -57.97
N ALA A 52 1.04 -9.01 -58.76
CA ALA A 52 1.17 -10.44 -58.48
C ALA A 52 1.86 -10.73 -57.14
N ILE A 53 2.73 -9.83 -56.66
CA ILE A 53 3.43 -9.96 -55.36
C ILE A 53 2.43 -9.95 -54.20
N PHE A 54 1.32 -9.23 -54.31
CA PHE A 54 0.29 -9.14 -53.25
C PHE A 54 -0.77 -10.24 -53.32
N LEU A 55 -0.90 -10.88 -54.48
CA LEU A 55 -1.89 -11.93 -54.74
C LEU A 55 -1.32 -13.34 -54.50
N LYS A 56 0.01 -13.50 -54.46
CA LYS A 56 0.66 -14.76 -54.08
C LYS A 56 0.45 -15.09 -52.60
N ASP A 57 0.45 -16.38 -52.30
CA ASP A 57 0.39 -16.87 -50.93
C ASP A 57 1.57 -16.34 -50.09
N ASP A 58 1.27 -15.94 -48.85
CA ASP A 58 2.28 -15.48 -47.89
C ASP A 58 3.10 -16.71 -47.41
N ASP A 59 4.01 -17.25 -48.23
CA ASP A 59 4.93 -18.36 -47.88
C ASP A 59 5.71 -18.07 -46.58
N GLU A 60 5.99 -16.79 -46.33
CA GLU A 60 6.60 -16.31 -45.10
C GLU A 60 5.69 -16.50 -43.88
N LEU A 61 4.38 -16.33 -44.04
CA LEU A 61 3.40 -16.54 -42.98
C LEU A 61 3.22 -18.05 -42.71
N ALA A 62 3.19 -18.88 -43.76
CA ALA A 62 3.15 -20.33 -43.64
C ALA A 62 4.40 -20.88 -42.94
N SER A 63 5.59 -20.40 -43.31
CA SER A 63 6.85 -20.79 -42.66
C SER A 63 6.96 -20.29 -41.22
N LYS A 64 6.44 -19.09 -40.90
CA LYS A 64 6.34 -18.59 -39.52
C LYS A 64 5.36 -19.42 -38.69
N ALA A 65 4.20 -19.80 -39.23
CA ALA A 65 3.23 -20.66 -38.54
C ALA A 65 3.86 -22.01 -38.19
N ARG A 66 4.55 -22.65 -39.14
CA ARG A 66 5.30 -23.90 -38.90
C ARG A 66 6.38 -23.76 -37.83
N LYS A 67 7.09 -22.62 -37.79
CA LYS A 67 8.06 -22.33 -36.72
C LYS A 67 7.37 -22.15 -35.35
N LYS A 68 6.22 -21.47 -35.28
CA LYS A 68 5.46 -21.28 -34.03
C LYS A 68 4.91 -22.60 -33.48
N ILE A 69 4.41 -23.48 -34.34
CA ILE A 69 4.00 -24.86 -34.00
C ILE A 69 5.18 -25.64 -33.40
N ARG A 70 6.38 -25.50 -33.96
CA ARG A 70 7.61 -26.12 -33.42
C ARG A 70 8.12 -25.45 -32.14
N ARG A 71 7.62 -24.27 -31.76
CA ARG A 71 7.99 -23.50 -30.55
C ARG A 71 7.11 -23.85 -29.33
N VAL A 72 6.10 -24.70 -29.50
CA VAL A 72 5.26 -25.20 -28.40
C VAL A 72 6.09 -26.11 -27.48
N ASP A 73 5.68 -26.21 -26.22
CA ASP A 73 6.37 -26.97 -25.16
C ASP A 73 6.64 -28.41 -25.61
N PRO A 74 7.88 -28.95 -25.47
CA PRO A 74 8.20 -30.35 -25.80
C PRO A 74 7.40 -31.38 -24.99
N THR A 75 6.78 -30.98 -23.88
CA THR A 75 5.86 -31.84 -23.11
C THR A 75 4.44 -31.83 -23.67
N LEU A 76 4.14 -30.91 -24.60
CA LEU A 76 2.90 -30.91 -25.36
C LEU A 76 3.12 -31.79 -26.60
N ASP A 77 2.43 -32.93 -26.64
CA ASP A 77 2.48 -33.83 -27.79
C ASP A 77 1.72 -33.22 -28.97
N MET A 78 2.48 -32.59 -29.87
CA MET A 78 1.98 -32.01 -31.12
C MET A 78 1.89 -33.05 -32.25
N GLU A 79 2.43 -34.27 -32.05
CA GLU A 79 2.33 -35.37 -33.01
C GLU A 79 0.92 -35.99 -32.97
N ALA A 80 0.25 -35.87 -31.82
CA ALA A 80 -1.17 -36.18 -31.66
C ALA A 80 -2.08 -35.36 -32.61
N ASP A 81 -1.78 -34.09 -32.92
CA ASP A 81 -2.61 -33.26 -33.82
C ASP A 81 -2.52 -33.68 -35.30
N GLN A 82 -1.43 -34.33 -35.74
CA GLN A 82 -1.39 -34.95 -37.09
C GLN A 82 -2.09 -36.31 -37.13
N GLY A 83 -2.26 -36.97 -35.97
CA GLY A 83 -3.02 -38.21 -35.81
C GLY A 83 -4.51 -38.01 -35.48
N ASP A 84 -4.87 -36.85 -34.94
CA ASP A 84 -6.24 -36.40 -34.61
C ASP A 84 -6.96 -35.77 -35.82
N ASP A 85 -6.45 -36.00 -37.03
CA ASP A 85 -7.28 -35.92 -38.23
C ASP A 85 -8.28 -37.11 -38.21
N TYR A 86 -9.27 -37.05 -37.31
CA TYR A 86 -10.41 -38.01 -37.22
C TYR A 86 -11.28 -38.05 -38.49
N ILE A 87 -10.77 -37.59 -39.64
CA ILE A 87 -11.35 -37.73 -40.97
C ILE A 87 -11.60 -39.20 -41.32
N HIS A 88 -10.90 -40.13 -40.66
CA HIS A 88 -10.98 -41.57 -40.90
C HIS A 88 -11.85 -42.35 -39.89
N LEU A 89 -12.37 -41.72 -38.82
CA LEU A 89 -13.31 -42.34 -37.88
C LEU A 89 -14.71 -41.73 -38.03
N PRO A 90 -15.75 -42.52 -38.43
CA PRO A 90 -17.06 -41.97 -38.79
C PRO A 90 -17.88 -41.31 -37.68
N ASP A 91 -17.45 -41.36 -36.41
CA ASP A 91 -18.32 -41.05 -35.27
C ASP A 91 -17.84 -39.89 -34.39
N HIS A 92 -16.61 -39.38 -34.58
CA HIS A 92 -16.05 -38.31 -33.76
C HIS A 92 -15.35 -37.27 -34.61
N GLY A 93 -16.07 -36.20 -34.96
CA GLY A 93 -15.56 -35.11 -35.78
C GLY A 93 -16.71 -34.26 -36.31
N ILE A 94 -17.25 -33.37 -35.49
CA ILE A 94 -18.26 -32.43 -35.96
C ILE A 94 -17.53 -31.43 -36.86
N PHE A 95 -17.77 -31.50 -38.19
CA PHE A 95 -17.42 -30.42 -39.10
C PHE A 95 -17.96 -29.12 -38.49
N ARG A 96 -17.07 -28.24 -38.03
CA ARG A 96 -17.46 -27.04 -37.28
C ARG A 96 -18.30 -26.05 -38.10
N ASP A 97 -18.49 -26.30 -39.40
CA ASP A 97 -19.28 -25.45 -40.29
C ASP A 97 -20.55 -26.12 -40.84
N GLY A 98 -20.93 -27.31 -40.36
CA GLY A 98 -22.23 -27.94 -40.69
C GLY A 98 -22.55 -28.17 -42.17
N SER A 99 -21.62 -27.90 -43.10
CA SER A 99 -21.83 -28.04 -44.54
C SER A 99 -21.59 -29.50 -44.94
N LYS A 100 -22.64 -30.14 -45.47
CA LYS A 100 -22.61 -31.52 -45.99
C LYS A 100 -22.28 -31.57 -47.49
N GLU A 101 -21.54 -30.60 -48.01
CA GLU A 101 -21.11 -30.62 -49.40
C GLU A 101 -19.62 -30.93 -49.47
N ILE A 102 -19.32 -32.16 -49.88
CA ILE A 102 -18.01 -32.55 -50.41
C ILE A 102 -17.94 -31.90 -51.80
N THR A 103 -17.74 -30.58 -51.83
CA THR A 103 -17.50 -29.87 -53.08
C THR A 103 -16.04 -30.07 -53.42
N GLU A 104 -15.83 -30.83 -54.50
CA GLU A 104 -14.56 -31.02 -55.20
C GLU A 104 -13.66 -29.80 -55.10
N SER A 105 -12.42 -30.06 -54.70
CA SER A 105 -11.24 -29.20 -54.74
C SER A 105 -11.31 -28.05 -55.74
N GLN A 106 -11.96 -26.94 -55.37
CA GLN A 106 -11.59 -25.63 -55.86
C GLN A 106 -10.34 -25.22 -55.08
N PRO A 107 -9.33 -24.63 -55.72
CA PRO A 107 -8.06 -24.38 -55.07
C PRO A 107 -8.31 -23.52 -53.84
N GLU A 108 -8.10 -24.09 -52.65
CA GLU A 108 -8.12 -23.37 -51.37
C GLU A 108 -7.04 -22.27 -51.29
N GLN A 109 -6.27 -22.09 -52.36
CA GLN A 109 -5.11 -21.21 -52.56
C GLN A 109 -5.39 -19.72 -52.34
N TYR A 110 -6.63 -19.28 -52.06
CA TYR A 110 -6.93 -17.85 -51.90
C TYR A 110 -7.82 -17.51 -50.69
N ARG A 111 -8.18 -18.48 -49.84
CA ARG A 111 -9.13 -18.25 -48.73
C ARG A 111 -8.42 -18.04 -47.40
N ARG A 112 -8.27 -16.78 -46.99
CA ARG A 112 -8.07 -16.44 -45.58
C ARG A 112 -9.39 -16.65 -44.84
N THR A 113 -9.40 -17.47 -43.79
CA THR A 113 -10.60 -17.61 -42.94
C THR A 113 -10.70 -16.42 -41.97
N LEU A 114 -11.92 -16.02 -41.60
CA LEU A 114 -12.15 -14.90 -40.66
C LEU A 114 -11.33 -15.03 -39.37
N LEU A 115 -11.15 -16.27 -38.89
CA LEU A 115 -10.36 -16.57 -37.70
C LEU A 115 -8.86 -16.27 -37.91
N GLN A 116 -8.32 -16.54 -39.11
CA GLN A 116 -6.94 -16.17 -39.45
C GLN A 116 -6.78 -14.65 -39.50
N ASP A 117 -7.76 -13.92 -40.00
CA ASP A 117 -7.72 -12.45 -40.02
C ASP A 117 -7.81 -11.85 -38.62
N LEU A 118 -8.66 -12.40 -37.74
CA LEU A 118 -8.78 -11.95 -36.35
C LEU A 118 -7.50 -12.25 -35.54
N ASN A 119 -6.95 -13.46 -35.68
CA ASN A 119 -5.68 -13.83 -35.04
C ASN A 119 -4.53 -12.96 -35.56
N ARG A 120 -4.51 -12.63 -36.85
CA ARG A 120 -3.54 -11.71 -37.44
C ARG A 120 -3.68 -10.29 -36.89
N GLN A 121 -4.91 -9.79 -36.73
CA GLN A 121 -5.15 -8.49 -36.10
C GLN A 121 -4.65 -8.50 -34.65
N GLY A 122 -4.95 -9.55 -33.88
CA GLY A 122 -4.45 -9.71 -32.52
C GLY A 122 -2.93 -9.73 -32.44
N GLU A 123 -2.26 -10.45 -33.34
CA GLU A 123 -0.80 -10.45 -33.45
C GLU A 123 -0.26 -9.04 -33.72
N VAL A 124 -0.82 -8.31 -34.70
CA VAL A 124 -0.37 -6.96 -35.04
C VAL A 124 -0.58 -5.96 -33.90
N VAL A 125 -1.69 -6.09 -33.15
CA VAL A 125 -1.97 -5.23 -31.99
C VAL A 125 -1.00 -5.50 -30.85
N LEU A 126 -0.73 -6.78 -30.56
CA LEU A 126 0.21 -7.18 -29.51
C LEU A 126 1.68 -6.88 -29.88
N GLU A 127 2.04 -6.96 -31.16
CA GLU A 127 3.34 -6.52 -31.69
C GLU A 127 3.52 -4.99 -31.66
N GLY A 128 2.42 -4.23 -31.61
CA GLY A 128 2.41 -2.78 -31.68
C GLY A 128 3.11 -2.10 -30.50
N ARG A 129 4.44 -2.04 -30.53
CA ARG A 129 5.25 -1.18 -29.66
C ARG A 129 5.14 0.28 -30.12
N THR A 130 5.20 1.21 -29.17
CA THR A 130 5.37 2.65 -29.46
C THR A 130 6.75 2.85 -30.08
N ILE A 131 6.79 2.99 -31.40
CA ILE A 131 8.02 3.35 -32.11
C ILE A 131 8.21 4.84 -31.88
N ASP A 132 9.19 5.19 -31.06
CA ASP A 132 9.58 6.57 -30.78
C ASP A 132 10.46 7.08 -31.94
N VAL A 133 9.85 7.19 -33.13
CA VAL A 133 10.48 7.74 -34.34
C VAL A 133 9.55 8.84 -34.84
N GLU A 134 10.10 10.04 -35.02
CA GLU A 134 9.41 11.18 -35.63
C GLU A 134 8.83 10.74 -36.98
N LEU A 135 7.52 10.94 -37.13
CA LEU A 135 6.66 10.29 -38.12
C LEU A 135 6.80 10.82 -39.56
N ASP A 136 7.97 11.37 -39.91
CA ASP A 136 8.09 12.19 -41.11
C ASP A 136 8.41 11.38 -42.39
N ASP A 137 9.03 10.19 -42.28
CA ASP A 137 9.37 9.35 -43.44
C ASP A 137 8.80 7.93 -43.33
N SER A 138 7.94 7.54 -44.29
CA SER A 138 7.29 6.21 -44.34
C SER A 138 8.30 5.05 -44.46
N ILE A 139 9.45 5.31 -45.08
CA ILE A 139 10.54 4.34 -45.26
C ILE A 139 11.29 4.09 -43.95
N THR A 140 11.58 5.15 -43.16
CA THR A 140 12.31 5.01 -41.89
C THR A 140 11.48 4.26 -40.85
N VAL A 141 10.16 4.49 -40.82
CA VAL A 141 9.21 3.73 -40.00
C VAL A 141 9.17 2.26 -40.41
N ALA A 142 9.16 1.97 -41.72
CA ALA A 142 9.18 0.61 -42.24
C ALA A 142 10.51 -0.13 -41.94
N GLU A 143 11.65 0.55 -41.98
CA GLU A 143 12.94 -0.02 -41.58
C GLU A 143 13.04 -0.25 -40.07
N ALA A 144 12.58 0.68 -39.25
CA ALA A 144 12.57 0.55 -37.79
C ALA A 144 11.72 -0.65 -37.34
N LEU A 145 10.55 -0.83 -37.96
CA LEU A 145 9.70 -2.01 -37.75
C LEU A 145 10.38 -3.33 -38.14
N ALA A 146 11.20 -3.33 -39.20
CA ALA A 146 11.91 -4.52 -39.65
C ALA A 146 13.06 -4.90 -38.71
N ARG A 147 13.80 -3.91 -38.17
CA ARG A 147 14.90 -4.14 -37.21
C ARG A 147 14.38 -4.63 -35.85
N SER A 148 13.31 -4.03 -35.32
CA SER A 148 12.69 -4.44 -34.05
C SER A 148 12.26 -5.92 -34.05
N ARG A 149 11.76 -6.44 -35.18
CA ARG A 149 11.40 -7.85 -35.34
C ARG A 149 12.59 -8.81 -35.34
N GLN A 150 13.78 -8.36 -35.72
CA GLN A 150 14.99 -9.20 -35.66
C GLN A 150 15.57 -9.25 -34.24
N GLU A 151 15.43 -8.16 -33.48
CA GLU A 151 15.89 -8.10 -32.09
C GLU A 151 15.05 -8.97 -31.15
N SER A 152 13.74 -9.10 -31.40
CA SER A 152 12.87 -9.98 -30.60
C SER A 152 13.25 -11.45 -30.70
N ASP A 153 13.55 -11.96 -31.91
CA ASP A 153 13.94 -13.36 -32.13
C ASP A 153 15.23 -13.75 -31.36
N ALA A 154 16.10 -12.78 -31.02
CA ALA A 154 17.31 -13.02 -30.22
C ALA A 154 17.00 -13.05 -28.70
N ASN A 155 16.13 -12.16 -28.22
CA ASN A 155 15.71 -12.07 -26.81
C ASN A 155 14.83 -13.26 -26.37
N GLU A 156 14.14 -13.89 -27.31
CA GLU A 156 13.17 -14.97 -27.05
C GLU A 156 13.78 -16.25 -26.45
N LYS A 157 15.08 -16.53 -26.68
CA LYS A 157 15.75 -17.69 -26.07
C LYS A 157 16.03 -17.47 -24.58
N GLU A 158 16.37 -16.25 -24.21
CA GLU A 158 16.63 -15.83 -22.84
C GLU A 158 15.32 -15.78 -22.06
N GLU A 159 14.26 -15.20 -22.64
CA GLU A 159 12.91 -15.20 -22.07
C GLU A 159 12.33 -16.61 -21.86
N ARG A 160 12.64 -17.58 -22.74
CA ARG A 160 12.23 -18.97 -22.54
C ARG A 160 12.90 -19.60 -21.33
N GLY A 161 14.20 -19.35 -21.14
CA GLY A 161 14.95 -19.79 -19.96
C GLY A 161 14.37 -19.21 -18.68
N ASP A 162 14.10 -17.91 -18.68
CA ASP A 162 13.48 -17.19 -17.55
C ASP A 162 12.06 -17.67 -17.25
N ARG A 163 11.27 -17.97 -18.28
CA ARG A 163 9.91 -18.50 -18.09
C ARG A 163 9.94 -19.89 -17.46
N ILE A 164 10.80 -20.78 -17.95
CA ILE A 164 10.99 -22.11 -17.37
C ILE A 164 11.45 -21.99 -15.93
N PHE A 165 12.42 -21.12 -15.64
CA PHE A 165 12.88 -20.84 -14.28
C PHE A 165 11.72 -20.37 -13.39
N ARG A 166 10.94 -19.37 -13.82
CA ARG A 166 9.78 -18.86 -13.06
C ARG A 166 8.69 -19.90 -12.83
N THR A 167 8.42 -20.78 -13.79
CA THR A 167 7.38 -21.81 -13.65
C THR A 167 7.83 -23.04 -12.86
N THR A 168 9.15 -23.30 -12.80
CA THR A 168 9.71 -24.45 -12.07
C THR A 168 10.07 -24.12 -10.62
N VAL A 169 10.23 -22.84 -10.30
CA VAL A 169 10.46 -22.36 -8.95
C VAL A 169 9.18 -22.49 -8.12
N MET A 170 9.21 -23.35 -7.09
CA MET A 170 8.14 -23.50 -6.10
C MET A 170 8.43 -22.63 -4.89
N GLU A 171 7.51 -21.73 -4.54
CA GLU A 171 7.64 -20.78 -3.43
C GLU A 171 7.93 -21.49 -2.08
N ASP A 172 7.28 -22.62 -1.83
CA ASP A 172 7.41 -23.40 -0.58
C ASP A 172 8.78 -24.08 -0.40
N LEU A 173 9.54 -24.31 -1.48
CA LEU A 173 10.86 -24.95 -1.44
C LEU A 173 12.00 -23.92 -1.44
N GLN A 174 11.68 -22.62 -1.47
CA GLN A 174 12.68 -21.56 -1.39
C GLN A 174 13.23 -21.43 0.03
N ALA A 175 14.51 -21.07 0.14
CA ALA A 175 15.06 -20.66 1.42
C ALA A 175 14.23 -19.47 1.97
N PRO A 176 13.98 -19.41 3.29
CA PRO A 176 13.33 -18.26 3.90
C PRO A 176 14.03 -16.99 3.41
N HIS A 177 13.24 -16.04 2.90
CA HIS A 177 13.77 -14.76 2.47
C HIS A 177 14.18 -13.99 3.72
N ASP A 178 15.44 -14.16 4.13
CA ASP A 178 16.08 -13.33 5.14
C ASP A 178 16.15 -11.92 4.56
N HIS A 179 15.13 -11.12 4.89
CA HIS A 179 15.18 -9.70 4.64
C HIS A 179 16.39 -9.19 5.43
N PRO A 180 17.33 -8.46 4.80
CA PRO A 180 18.47 -7.92 5.53
C PRO A 180 17.96 -6.87 6.49
N PHE A 181 17.62 -7.28 7.71
CA PHE A 181 17.35 -6.35 8.80
C PHE A 181 18.65 -5.63 9.10
N ALA A 182 18.61 -4.30 9.13
CA ALA A 182 19.74 -3.53 9.62
C ALA A 182 19.98 -3.93 11.09
N PRO A 183 21.14 -4.53 11.44
CA PRO A 183 21.41 -4.90 12.82
C PRO A 183 21.47 -3.62 13.67
N LEU A 184 20.60 -3.53 14.66
CA LEU A 184 20.54 -2.38 15.55
C LEU A 184 21.72 -2.44 16.53
N CYS A 185 22.81 -1.74 16.20
CA CYS A 185 23.96 -1.58 17.09
C CYS A 185 23.73 -0.42 18.06
N ILE A 186 23.19 -0.73 19.23
CA ILE A 186 23.07 0.23 20.34
C ILE A 186 24.50 0.55 20.84
N LYS A 187 24.90 1.82 20.79
CA LYS A 187 26.27 2.26 21.15
C LYS A 187 26.57 2.05 22.64
N ASP A 188 25.71 2.55 23.52
CA ASP A 188 25.79 2.32 24.96
C ASP A 188 24.39 1.97 25.49
N PRO A 189 24.15 0.71 25.89
CA PRO A 189 22.88 0.32 26.49
C PRO A 189 22.56 1.04 27.80
N ARG A 190 23.57 1.59 28.50
CA ARG A 190 23.40 2.25 29.80
C ARG A 190 22.65 3.59 29.67
N ASP A 191 22.84 4.30 28.57
CA ASP A 191 22.14 5.57 28.29
C ASP A 191 20.61 5.39 28.29
N TYR A 192 20.12 4.23 27.86
CA TYR A 192 18.69 3.90 27.91
C TYR A 192 18.19 3.80 29.36
N PHE A 193 18.94 3.16 30.26
CA PHE A 193 18.52 2.96 31.65
C PHE A 193 18.73 4.22 32.51
N ASP A 194 19.80 4.97 32.26
CA ASP A 194 20.11 6.19 33.02
C ASP A 194 19.12 7.32 32.68
N SER A 195 18.70 7.42 31.41
CA SER A 195 17.66 8.38 31.01
C SER A 195 16.28 8.04 31.57
N GLN A 196 15.93 6.75 31.66
CA GLN A 196 14.71 6.29 32.33
C GLN A 196 14.72 6.63 33.83
N GLN A 197 15.84 6.40 34.53
CA GLN A 197 15.98 6.78 35.94
C GLN A 197 15.88 8.30 36.14
N ALA A 198 16.55 9.09 35.29
CA ALA A 198 16.47 10.55 35.37
C ALA A 198 15.04 11.08 35.16
N ASN A 199 14.25 10.47 34.27
CA ASN A 199 12.84 10.83 34.06
C ASN A 199 11.94 10.36 35.22
N ALA A 200 12.17 9.17 35.78
CA ALA A 200 11.43 8.67 36.95
C ALA A 200 11.65 9.54 38.19
N LEU A 201 12.88 10.01 38.41
CA LEU A 201 13.21 10.94 39.50
C LEU A 201 12.58 12.32 39.28
N LYS A 202 12.58 12.84 38.04
CA LYS A 202 11.94 14.12 37.71
C LYS A 202 10.41 14.09 37.87
N ALA A 203 9.75 12.98 37.52
CA ALA A 203 8.31 12.84 37.72
C ALA A 203 7.91 12.74 39.20
N SER A 204 8.84 12.33 40.07
CA SER A 204 8.65 12.31 41.53
C SER A 204 8.89 13.67 42.20
N ASP A 205 9.58 14.61 41.54
CA ASP A 205 9.98 15.89 42.13
C ASP A 205 8.86 16.93 42.16
N ASP A 206 7.77 16.75 41.40
CA ASP A 206 6.60 17.64 41.46
C ASP A 206 5.85 17.60 42.81
N SER A 207 6.22 16.69 43.72
CA SER A 207 5.70 16.64 45.11
C SER A 207 6.73 16.93 46.19
N ARG A 208 8.00 17.23 45.86
CA ARG A 208 9.07 17.36 46.86
C ARG A 208 10.08 18.46 46.55
N ALA A 209 9.59 19.68 46.42
CA ALA A 209 10.42 20.89 46.47
C ALA A 209 11.13 21.00 47.84
N GLY A 210 12.32 20.41 47.97
CA GLY A 210 13.19 20.63 49.13
C GLY A 210 14.14 19.52 49.53
N THR A 211 14.17 18.37 48.84
CA THR A 211 15.20 17.35 49.14
C THR A 211 16.33 17.52 48.13
N GLU A 212 17.42 18.15 48.55
CA GLU A 212 18.65 18.23 47.75
C GLU A 212 19.00 16.83 47.23
N GLN A 213 19.03 16.69 45.90
CA GLN A 213 19.65 15.53 45.27
C GLN A 213 21.12 15.51 45.69
N LEU A 214 21.43 14.80 46.76
CA LEU A 214 22.78 14.33 47.03
C LEU A 214 23.15 13.40 45.88
N ARG A 215 23.74 13.96 44.82
CA ARG A 215 24.53 13.20 43.87
C ARG A 215 25.69 12.59 44.65
N CYS A 216 25.47 11.44 45.28
CA CYS A 216 26.54 10.61 45.78
C CYS A 216 27.25 10.00 44.57
N SER A 217 28.22 10.72 44.02
CA SER A 217 29.26 10.13 43.18
C SER A 217 30.26 9.41 44.08
N LEU A 218 29.80 8.38 44.79
CA LEU A 218 30.70 7.49 45.51
C LEU A 218 31.33 6.54 44.49
N SER A 219 32.65 6.40 44.53
CA SER A 219 33.32 5.37 43.74
C SER A 219 32.88 3.98 44.22
N ASN A 220 32.88 2.98 43.33
CA ASN A 220 32.51 1.61 43.69
C ASN A 220 33.36 1.07 44.87
N GLU A 221 34.61 1.50 44.98
CA GLU A 221 35.52 1.10 46.06
C GLU A 221 35.13 1.72 47.40
N GLU A 222 34.77 3.01 47.42
CA GLU A 222 34.27 3.68 48.63
C GLU A 222 32.95 3.08 49.07
N ALA A 223 32.00 2.86 48.15
CA ALA A 223 30.71 2.24 48.45
C ALA A 223 30.88 0.82 49.03
N TYR A 224 31.79 0.02 48.47
CA TYR A 224 32.13 -1.30 48.99
C TYR A 224 32.78 -1.21 50.38
N GLY A 225 33.69 -0.25 50.59
CA GLY A 225 34.30 0.02 51.89
C GLY A 225 33.27 0.37 52.96
N PHE A 226 32.32 1.26 52.65
CA PHE A 226 31.21 1.62 53.53
C PHE A 226 30.31 0.41 53.83
N LEU A 227 29.87 -0.32 52.81
CA LEU A 227 29.03 -1.52 53.00
C LEU A 227 29.73 -2.57 53.87
N ARG A 228 31.00 -2.85 53.63
CA ARG A 228 31.79 -3.80 54.40
C ARG A 228 31.97 -3.33 55.86
N GLY A 229 32.17 -2.03 56.07
CA GLY A 229 32.18 -1.39 57.38
C GLY A 229 30.87 -1.59 58.12
N SER A 230 29.74 -1.21 57.51
CA SER A 230 28.40 -1.35 58.08
C SER A 230 28.02 -2.80 58.39
N ILE A 231 28.38 -3.75 57.51
CA ILE A 231 28.14 -5.19 57.77
C ILE A 231 28.96 -5.68 58.97
N SER A 232 30.20 -5.22 59.09
CA SER A 232 31.08 -5.59 60.22
C SER A 232 30.55 -4.99 61.53
N GLU A 233 30.05 -3.75 61.48
CA GLU A 233 29.41 -3.07 62.61
C GLU A 233 28.14 -3.82 63.06
N ILE A 234 27.24 -4.17 62.13
CA ILE A 234 26.03 -4.97 62.39
C ILE A 234 26.38 -6.35 62.97
N ARG A 235 27.45 -7.00 62.48
CA ARG A 235 27.91 -8.29 63.03
C ARG A 235 28.46 -8.16 64.45
N SER A 236 29.06 -7.02 64.79
CA SER A 236 29.69 -6.80 66.08
C SER A 236 28.73 -6.31 67.16
N MET A 237 27.79 -5.42 66.82
CA MET A 237 26.83 -4.84 67.76
C MET A 237 25.44 -5.47 67.69
N GLY A 238 25.15 -6.29 66.68
CA GLY A 238 23.80 -6.74 66.38
C GLY A 238 22.94 -5.59 65.82
N LEU A 239 21.69 -5.90 65.44
CA LEU A 239 20.73 -4.85 65.07
C LEU A 239 20.29 -4.11 66.34
N ASN A 240 20.83 -2.91 66.56
CA ASN A 240 20.50 -2.07 67.72
C ASN A 240 19.02 -1.58 67.65
N ALA A 241 18.13 -2.24 68.40
CA ALA A 241 16.72 -1.86 68.67
C ALA A 241 15.83 -1.69 67.40
N PRO A 242 14.49 -1.51 67.53
CA PRO A 242 13.51 -2.13 66.65
C PRO A 242 13.71 -1.81 65.16
N ILE A 243 13.67 -2.87 64.34
CA ILE A 243 13.84 -2.85 62.88
C ILE A 243 13.01 -1.74 62.19
N VAL A 244 11.89 -1.38 62.82
CA VAL A 244 11.06 -0.25 62.42
C VAL A 244 10.88 0.66 63.63
N LYS A 245 11.20 1.94 63.47
CA LYS A 245 10.90 2.95 64.49
C LYS A 245 9.38 3.02 64.72
N PRO A 246 8.90 2.94 65.97
CA PRO A 246 7.46 2.93 66.25
C PRO A 246 6.75 4.19 65.76
N GLU A 247 7.42 5.35 65.73
CA GLU A 247 6.83 6.58 65.19
C GLU A 247 6.54 6.47 63.68
N VAL A 248 7.44 5.83 62.92
CA VAL A 248 7.28 5.64 61.47
C VAL A 248 6.16 4.66 61.19
N ALA A 249 6.08 3.56 61.95
CA ALA A 249 4.99 2.59 61.83
C ALA A 249 3.61 3.24 62.10
N LEU A 250 3.52 4.09 63.14
CA LEU A 250 2.30 4.84 63.44
C LEU A 250 1.97 5.88 62.37
N ALA A 251 2.97 6.57 61.81
CA ALA A 251 2.76 7.52 60.72
C ALA A 251 2.20 6.81 59.46
N VAL A 252 2.75 5.65 59.11
CA VAL A 252 2.26 4.82 57.99
C VAL A 252 0.84 4.33 58.26
N LEU A 253 0.57 3.82 59.47
CA LEU A 253 -0.75 3.35 59.86
C LEU A 253 -1.78 4.49 59.76
N ASN A 254 -1.48 5.66 60.33
CA ASN A 254 -2.37 6.82 60.28
C ASN A 254 -2.60 7.28 58.83
N GLY A 255 -1.56 7.30 57.99
CA GLY A 255 -1.70 7.63 56.57
C GLY A 255 -2.59 6.63 55.83
N LEU A 256 -2.43 5.33 56.08
CA LEU A 256 -3.30 4.29 55.51
C LEU A 256 -4.74 4.42 56.02
N THR A 257 -4.94 4.65 57.32
CA THR A 257 -6.28 4.83 57.90
C THR A 257 -6.98 6.06 57.33
N GLN A 258 -6.27 7.17 57.12
CA GLN A 258 -6.83 8.36 56.46
C GLN A 258 -7.21 8.06 55.01
N ASN A 259 -6.37 7.35 54.25
CA ASN A 259 -6.67 6.96 52.87
C ASN A 259 -7.87 6.00 52.77
N ILE A 260 -7.99 5.04 53.68
CA ILE A 260 -9.14 4.14 53.73
C ILE A 260 -10.41 4.92 54.09
N SER A 261 -10.30 5.86 55.04
CA SER A 261 -11.43 6.68 55.48
C SER A 261 -11.91 7.64 54.39
N SER A 262 -10.99 8.23 53.61
CA SER A 262 -11.34 9.10 52.48
C SER A 262 -11.92 8.31 51.30
N ASN A 263 -11.43 7.10 51.05
CA ASN A 263 -11.91 6.24 49.96
C ASN A 263 -13.19 5.47 50.32
N LYS A 264 -13.62 5.43 51.60
CA LYS A 264 -14.85 4.75 52.05
C LYS A 264 -16.11 5.19 51.31
N TYR A 265 -16.14 6.40 50.78
CA TYR A 265 -17.25 6.95 50.00
C TYR A 265 -17.07 6.77 48.47
N GLN A 266 -15.89 6.36 48.02
CA GLN A 266 -15.54 6.14 46.62
C GLN A 266 -15.57 4.66 46.24
N LEU A 267 -15.15 3.78 47.16
CA LEU A 267 -15.29 2.34 47.01
C LEU A 267 -16.70 1.93 47.40
N GLY A 268 -17.43 1.27 46.49
CA GLY A 268 -18.74 0.71 46.79
C GLY A 268 -18.71 -0.19 48.03
N LYS A 269 -19.87 -0.41 48.66
CA LYS A 269 -19.99 -1.39 49.77
C LYS A 269 -19.56 -2.80 49.32
N ASN A 270 -19.60 -3.05 48.01
CA ASN A 270 -19.19 -4.28 47.33
C ASN A 270 -18.20 -3.95 46.20
N VAL A 271 -17.24 -4.84 45.94
CA VAL A 271 -16.23 -4.75 44.86
C VAL A 271 -16.87 -4.66 43.45
N GLN A 272 -18.14 -5.06 43.31
CA GLN A 272 -18.86 -5.14 42.04
C GLN A 272 -19.85 -4.00 41.76
N GLU A 273 -20.13 -3.12 42.73
CA GLU A 273 -21.05 -1.99 42.50
C GLU A 273 -20.29 -0.81 41.91
N SER A 274 -20.52 -0.54 40.62
CA SER A 274 -19.98 0.67 39.97
C SER A 274 -20.64 1.91 40.55
N ILE A 275 -19.86 2.98 40.71
CA ILE A 275 -20.38 4.31 41.11
C ILE A 275 -21.48 4.76 40.13
N LEU A 276 -21.39 4.36 38.86
CA LEU A 276 -22.39 4.64 37.82
C LEU A 276 -23.75 3.99 38.10
N ASP A 277 -23.79 2.86 38.80
CA ASP A 277 -25.05 2.13 39.04
C ASP A 277 -25.87 2.71 40.19
N LYS A 278 -25.31 3.68 40.92
CA LYS A 278 -25.99 4.41 42.01
C LYS A 278 -26.66 5.71 41.52
N LEU A 279 -26.41 6.11 40.28
CA LEU A 279 -26.98 7.31 39.68
C LEU A 279 -28.36 7.03 39.05
N PRO A 280 -29.26 8.03 39.00
CA PRO A 280 -30.46 7.94 38.17
C PRO A 280 -30.11 7.58 36.72
N ASN A 281 -30.82 6.62 36.13
CA ASN A 281 -30.54 6.11 34.79
C ASN A 281 -30.48 7.23 33.73
N THR A 282 -31.32 8.26 33.85
CA THR A 282 -31.32 9.43 32.94
C THR A 282 -29.99 10.18 32.98
N THR A 283 -29.51 10.52 34.18
CA THR A 283 -28.22 11.22 34.36
C THR A 283 -27.03 10.36 33.94
N LYS A 284 -27.10 9.04 34.15
CA LYS A 284 -26.08 8.08 33.72
C LYS A 284 -25.96 8.06 32.19
N GLU A 285 -27.09 7.94 31.49
CA GLU A 285 -27.13 7.90 30.03
C GLU A 285 -26.65 9.22 29.42
N GLU A 286 -27.09 10.36 29.96
CA GLU A 286 -26.61 11.67 29.53
C GLU A 286 -25.11 11.83 29.74
N LEU A 287 -24.57 11.46 30.90
CA LEU A 287 -23.14 11.57 31.19
C LEU A 287 -22.30 10.68 30.25
N LEU A 288 -22.75 9.45 29.98
CA LEU A 288 -22.10 8.55 29.03
C LEU A 288 -22.16 9.10 27.60
N HIS A 289 -23.31 9.69 27.21
CA HIS A 289 -23.46 10.33 25.91
C HIS A 289 -22.47 11.49 25.73
N HIS A 290 -22.39 12.40 26.71
CA HIS A 290 -21.43 13.50 26.68
C HIS A 290 -19.98 12.99 26.65
N TRP A 291 -19.65 11.93 27.40
CA TRP A 291 -18.31 11.35 27.37
C TRP A 291 -17.92 10.82 25.99
N ILE A 292 -18.80 10.03 25.36
CA ILE A 292 -18.58 9.50 24.00
C ILE A 292 -18.39 10.65 23.02
N CYS A 293 -19.26 11.67 23.08
CA CYS A 293 -19.15 12.87 22.25
C CYS A 293 -17.81 13.59 22.46
N ILE A 294 -17.37 13.78 23.71
CA ILE A 294 -16.08 14.42 24.02
C ILE A 294 -14.93 13.60 23.44
N GLN A 295 -14.91 12.27 23.64
CA GLN A 295 -13.87 11.40 23.12
C GLN A 295 -13.77 11.45 21.59
N GLU A 296 -14.91 11.43 20.90
CA GLU A 296 -14.96 11.53 19.44
C GLU A 296 -14.52 12.90 18.92
N LEU A 297 -14.96 13.99 19.57
CA LEU A 297 -14.51 15.33 19.26
C LEU A 297 -12.99 15.47 19.47
N LEU A 298 -12.46 14.94 20.57
CA LEU A 298 -11.04 14.97 20.88
C LEU A 298 -10.24 14.15 19.86
N ARG A 299 -10.71 12.96 19.48
CA ARG A 299 -10.09 12.14 18.44
C ARG A 299 -9.97 12.91 17.13
N HIS A 300 -11.03 13.58 16.70
CA HIS A 300 -11.00 14.41 15.50
C HIS A 300 -10.16 15.68 15.65
N PHE A 301 -10.09 16.24 16.85
CA PHE A 301 -9.25 17.41 17.16
C PHE A 301 -7.78 17.05 17.06
N TRP A 302 -7.32 16.03 17.79
CA TRP A 302 -5.93 15.60 17.80
C TRP A 302 -5.45 15.07 16.46
N SER A 303 -6.29 14.34 15.72
CA SER A 303 -5.97 13.89 14.35
C SER A 303 -5.87 15.02 13.31
N SER A 304 -6.35 16.22 13.64
CA SER A 304 -6.23 17.38 12.74
C SER A 304 -4.89 18.12 12.90
N TYR A 305 -4.04 17.70 13.86
CA TYR A 305 -2.69 18.23 14.05
C TYR A 305 -1.62 17.35 13.39
N PRO A 306 -0.56 17.95 12.81
CA PRO A 306 -0.31 19.40 12.70
C PRO A 306 -1.24 20.07 11.67
N ILE A 307 -1.76 21.26 11.99
CA ILE A 307 -2.65 21.99 11.07
C ILE A 307 -1.80 22.62 9.94
N THR A 308 -1.69 21.90 8.83
CA THR A 308 -0.94 22.31 7.63
C THR A 308 -1.78 23.11 6.63
N THR A 309 -3.10 22.95 6.65
CA THR A 309 -4.03 23.46 5.62
C THR A 309 -5.11 24.35 6.23
N SER A 310 -5.57 25.37 5.50
CA SER A 310 -6.67 26.27 5.93
C SER A 310 -7.96 25.50 6.28
N TYR A 311 -8.26 24.43 5.54
CA TYR A 311 -9.37 23.53 5.86
C TYR A 311 -9.26 22.89 7.26
N LEU A 312 -8.05 22.41 7.63
CA LEU A 312 -7.81 21.82 8.94
C LEU A 312 -7.98 22.86 10.04
N TYR A 313 -7.58 24.11 9.79
CA TYR A 313 -7.79 25.21 10.73
C TYR A 313 -9.28 25.45 10.99
N ALA A 314 -10.08 25.59 9.93
CA ALA A 314 -11.53 25.75 10.05
C ALA A 314 -12.21 24.53 10.72
N LYS A 315 -11.68 23.31 10.50
CA LYS A 315 -12.16 22.11 11.18
C LYS A 315 -11.86 22.16 12.69
N VAL A 316 -10.63 22.51 13.08
CA VAL A 316 -10.24 22.62 14.49
C VAL A 316 -11.04 23.70 15.21
N CYS A 317 -11.29 24.86 14.59
CA CYS A 317 -12.16 25.89 15.18
C CYS A 317 -13.57 25.35 15.45
N ARG A 318 -14.19 24.67 14.48
CA ARG A 318 -15.52 24.05 14.66
C ARG A 318 -15.54 22.99 15.76
N LEU A 319 -14.48 22.17 15.86
CA LEU A 319 -14.35 21.17 16.91
C LEU A 319 -14.20 21.81 18.29
N LYS A 320 -13.39 22.86 18.42
CA LYS A 320 -13.26 23.64 19.64
C LYS A 320 -14.59 24.26 20.07
N ASP A 321 -15.34 24.82 19.13
CA ASP A 321 -16.64 25.41 19.42
C ASP A 321 -17.66 24.35 19.87
N ALA A 322 -17.68 23.19 19.22
CA ALA A 322 -18.51 22.05 19.64
C ALA A 322 -18.16 21.57 21.06
N MET A 323 -16.88 21.42 21.37
CA MET A 323 -16.38 21.08 22.72
C MET A 323 -16.81 22.12 23.77
N SER A 324 -16.72 23.41 23.44
CA SER A 324 -17.10 24.48 24.38
C SER A 324 -18.59 24.51 24.73
N LYS A 325 -19.45 23.95 23.87
CA LYS A 325 -20.90 23.83 24.14
C LYS A 325 -21.21 22.72 25.15
N ILE A 326 -20.39 21.67 25.19
CA ILE A 326 -20.57 20.54 26.11
C ILE A 326 -20.15 20.92 27.54
N TYR A 327 -19.15 21.78 27.68
CA TYR A 327 -18.63 22.21 28.99
C TYR A 327 -19.71 22.74 29.96
N PRO A 328 -20.58 23.71 29.59
CA PRO A 328 -21.63 24.18 30.50
C PRO A 328 -22.71 23.12 30.78
N GLN A 329 -22.95 22.18 29.84
CA GLN A 329 -23.92 21.10 30.04
C GLN A 329 -23.45 20.11 31.12
N LEU A 330 -22.15 19.83 31.17
CA LEU A 330 -21.55 19.02 32.24
C LEU A 330 -21.68 19.70 33.61
N GLU A 331 -21.55 21.02 33.65
CA GLU A 331 -21.71 21.81 34.87
C GLU A 331 -23.19 21.83 35.35
N GLU A 332 -24.14 21.93 34.42
CA GLU A 332 -25.57 21.82 34.71
C GLU A 332 -25.95 20.43 35.27
N ILE A 333 -25.38 19.36 34.70
CA ILE A 333 -25.56 17.99 35.22
C ILE A 333 -24.99 17.88 36.64
N LYS A 334 -23.88 18.54 36.94
CA LYS A 334 -23.30 18.55 38.30
C LYS A 334 -24.23 19.24 39.31
N GLU A 335 -24.85 20.36 38.95
CA GLU A 335 -25.72 21.15 39.85
C GLU A 335 -27.12 20.54 40.02
N SER A 336 -27.64 19.88 38.99
CA SER A 336 -28.99 19.28 38.99
C SER A 336 -29.12 18.02 39.87
N VAL A 337 -28.01 17.36 40.22
CA VAL A 337 -28.02 16.14 41.03
C VAL A 337 -28.13 16.44 42.54
N GLN A 338 -28.79 15.54 43.28
CA GLN A 338 -28.97 15.62 44.74
C GLN A 338 -27.62 15.69 45.48
N SER A 339 -27.58 16.43 46.60
CA SER A 339 -26.38 16.71 47.41
C SER A 339 -25.52 15.49 47.71
N ASP A 340 -26.16 14.34 47.93
CA ASP A 340 -25.53 13.10 48.39
C ASP A 340 -24.76 12.38 47.26
N LEU A 341 -25.13 12.67 46.00
CA LEU A 341 -24.51 12.12 44.80
C LEU A 341 -23.64 13.14 44.05
N ARG A 342 -23.70 14.43 44.40
CA ARG A 342 -22.90 15.49 43.75
C ARG A 342 -21.40 15.22 43.76
N GLN A 343 -20.86 14.73 44.87
CA GLN A 343 -19.44 14.41 44.96
C GLN A 343 -19.04 13.27 44.00
N GLN A 344 -19.93 12.30 43.78
CA GLN A 344 -19.69 11.18 42.87
C GLN A 344 -19.75 11.64 41.41
N VAL A 345 -20.74 12.46 41.05
CA VAL A 345 -20.84 13.09 39.72
C VAL A 345 -19.62 13.95 39.44
N PHE A 346 -19.19 14.76 40.42
CA PHE A 346 -18.00 15.60 40.28
C PHE A 346 -16.75 14.77 39.94
N LEU A 347 -16.55 13.62 40.59
CA LEU A 347 -15.43 12.73 40.30
C LEU A 347 -15.50 12.15 38.88
N LEU A 348 -16.70 11.90 38.35
CA LEU A 348 -16.90 11.39 36.99
C LEU A 348 -16.76 12.46 35.91
N VAL A 349 -17.22 13.69 36.19
CA VAL A 349 -17.14 14.83 35.28
C VAL A 349 -15.71 15.39 35.22
N ARG A 350 -14.96 15.32 36.32
CA ARG A 350 -13.59 15.88 36.41
C ARG A 350 -12.66 15.42 35.28
N PRO A 351 -12.53 14.12 34.94
CA PRO A 351 -11.75 13.68 33.79
C PRO A 351 -12.21 14.26 32.46
N MET A 352 -13.53 14.51 32.31
CA MET A 352 -14.11 15.12 31.11
C MET A 352 -13.67 16.58 30.96
N HIS A 353 -13.77 17.37 32.04
CA HIS A 353 -13.27 18.74 32.06
C HIS A 353 -11.75 18.78 31.80
N GLN A 354 -10.97 17.92 32.45
CA GLN A 354 -9.52 17.87 32.25
C GLN A 354 -9.14 17.60 30.78
N ALA A 355 -9.87 16.71 30.10
CA ALA A 355 -9.62 16.39 28.70
C ALA A 355 -9.99 17.57 27.77
N LEU A 356 -11.09 18.27 28.06
CA LEU A 356 -11.49 19.48 27.34
C LEU A 356 -10.51 20.65 27.57
N ASP A 357 -10.12 20.89 28.81
CA ASP A 357 -9.17 21.95 29.19
C ASP A 357 -7.81 21.75 28.52
N ALA A 358 -7.31 20.51 28.48
CA ALA A 358 -6.06 20.19 27.78
C ALA A 358 -6.15 20.52 26.28
N ALA A 359 -7.29 20.25 25.64
CA ALA A 359 -7.50 20.59 24.24
C ALA A 359 -7.59 22.12 24.02
N PHE A 360 -8.28 22.84 24.91
CA PHE A 360 -8.36 24.31 24.85
C PHE A 360 -6.99 24.97 25.06
N GLN A 361 -6.22 24.54 26.05
CA GLN A 361 -4.86 25.02 26.31
C GLN A 361 -3.94 24.75 25.12
N HIS A 362 -4.04 23.57 24.49
CA HIS A 362 -3.27 23.26 23.29
C HIS A 362 -3.65 24.16 22.11
N TYR A 363 -4.95 24.39 21.90
CA TYR A 363 -5.44 25.30 20.86
C TYR A 363 -4.94 26.73 21.05
N GLU A 364 -5.02 27.27 22.28
CA GLU A 364 -4.52 28.60 22.62
C GLU A 364 -3.02 28.71 22.43
N SER A 365 -2.27 27.71 22.88
CA SER A 365 -0.80 27.65 22.71
C SER A 365 -0.39 27.60 21.24
N ASP A 366 -1.10 26.83 20.42
CA ASP A 366 -0.86 26.76 18.98
C ASP A 366 -1.22 28.08 18.28
N LEU A 367 -2.31 28.73 18.68
CA LEU A 367 -2.70 30.05 18.18
C LEU A 367 -1.65 31.12 18.49
N GLN A 368 -1.11 31.14 19.72
CA GLN A 368 -0.02 32.03 20.13
C GLN A 368 1.26 31.76 19.32
N LYS A 369 1.61 30.49 19.08
CA LYS A 369 2.77 30.14 18.24
C LYS A 369 2.60 30.61 16.80
N ARG A 370 1.39 30.53 16.24
CA ARG A 370 1.09 31.02 14.88
C ARG A 370 1.11 32.54 14.79
N SER A 371 0.58 33.26 15.78
CA SER A 371 0.63 34.72 15.79
C SER A 371 2.05 35.24 15.96
N ALA A 372 2.87 34.60 16.80
CA ALA A 372 4.29 34.89 16.93
C ALA A 372 5.06 34.67 15.61
N ARG A 373 4.84 33.53 14.93
CA ARG A 373 5.44 33.26 13.60
C ARG A 373 4.96 34.20 12.49
N SER A 374 3.72 34.69 12.57
CA SER A 374 3.22 35.69 11.63
C SER A 374 3.76 37.10 11.90
N GLY A 375 4.19 37.38 13.14
CA GLY A 375 4.84 38.63 13.55
C GLY A 375 6.33 38.68 13.18
N GLU A 376 7.00 37.53 13.06
CA GLU A 376 8.38 37.39 12.57
C GLU A 376 8.46 37.36 11.03
N LYS A 377 7.80 38.30 10.34
CA LYS A 377 8.26 38.68 8.99
C LYS A 377 9.41 39.68 9.17
N PRO A 378 10.64 39.38 8.71
CA PRO A 378 11.68 40.39 8.71
C PRO A 378 11.27 41.49 7.74
N ASN A 379 11.05 42.69 8.28
CA ASN A 379 11.16 43.91 7.50
C ASN A 379 12.63 44.00 7.02
N GLY A 380 12.84 43.85 5.71
CA GLY A 380 14.11 44.01 5.03
C GLY A 380 14.20 43.01 3.87
N TYR A 381 14.24 43.39 2.60
CA TYR A 381 14.99 44.49 2.00
C TYR A 381 14.24 45.13 0.81
N VAL A 382 14.71 46.34 0.50
CA VAL A 382 14.40 47.24 -0.63
C VAL A 382 14.39 46.53 -1.98
#